data_AF-A0A2T8JDX5-F1
#
_entry.id   AF-A0A2T8JDX5-F1
#
_cell.length_a   1.000
_cell.length_b   1.000
_cell.length_c   1.000
_cell.angle_alpha   90.00
_cell.angle_beta   90.00
_cell.angle_gamma   90.00
#
_symmetry.space_group_name_H-M   'P 1'
#
loop_
_entity.id
_entity.type
_entity.pdbx_description
1 polymer ?
#
loop_
_entity_poly.entity_id
_entity_poly.type
_entity_poly.pdbx_seq_one_letter_code
_entity_poly.pdbx_strand_id
1 'polypeptide(L)'
;MGRFGWLRHASRSLALRLGEVAAQRSTWVRQNAPCSSTGMYIGDKYNGRFMLLSFISSRSFHATGHCCSIDKDYYKILGVPKDASQDDIKKAFHSLAKKYHPDTNRGNAATKRMFQEIRDAYETLRDPSKREQYDMLFSRGSRGKFDGSYHDTFSGSNNQNHDPFTEFHRQNDGHFSSRFYKIFSEVFQQATNMHANDIKVELNLSFSEAAKGCIKQVSFSAKNVCDSCGGRGHLANAKKYVCPSCKGLGRITSYPFTTTCGFCRGAGKVIMDHCLTCEGSGVVDGMKNVEVKLPAGIDSGDTIHVRDAGDSGGLGTQHGSLYIKIQVANDPVFRRDGADIHVNKKISFTQAMLGGMVEIPTLNGTTEVKIPKGVQPGHVLVLRGKGLPNLSGYFGDQYVQFQIHFPSVVSERQRALLEEFILEEATKEQNTSIVGNWLYQQLSTG
;
A
#
# COMPACT_ATOMS: atom_id res chain seq x y z
N MET A 1 -60.94 -10.25 33.86
CA MET A 1 -60.28 -9.29 34.77
C MET A 1 -58.89 -9.01 34.20
N GLY A 2 -58.40 -7.84 33.81
CA GLY A 2 -58.80 -6.44 33.65
C GLY A 2 -57.52 -5.73 33.15
N ARG A 3 -57.49 -5.11 31.96
CA ARG A 3 -57.49 -3.63 31.69
C ARG A 3 -56.23 -2.92 32.25
N PHE A 4 -55.41 -2.09 31.57
CA PHE A 4 -55.46 -1.19 30.39
C PHE A 4 -54.01 -1.00 29.84
N GLY A 5 -53.75 -0.78 28.53
CA GLY A 5 -53.71 0.54 27.83
C GLY A 5 -52.45 1.36 28.21
N TRP A 6 -51.56 1.81 27.32
CA TRP A 6 -51.74 2.96 26.42
C TRP A 6 -50.73 2.96 25.25
N LEU A 7 -51.22 3.32 24.06
CA LEU A 7 -50.47 3.73 22.86
C LEU A 7 -49.93 5.17 23.00
N ARG A 8 -48.83 5.49 22.30
CA ARG A 8 -48.68 6.78 21.59
C ARG A 8 -47.98 6.62 20.24
N HIS A 9 -48.67 7.12 19.23
CA HIS A 9 -48.24 7.41 17.87
C HIS A 9 -47.17 8.52 17.81
N ALA A 10 -46.29 8.43 16.82
CA ALA A 10 -45.76 9.61 16.13
C ALA A 10 -45.46 9.27 14.66
N SER A 11 -46.47 9.48 13.83
CA SER A 11 -46.35 9.67 12.37
C SER A 11 -45.81 11.08 12.09
N ARG A 12 -44.84 11.23 11.18
CA ARG A 12 -44.70 12.46 10.39
C ARG A 12 -44.08 12.20 9.02
N SER A 13 -44.64 12.93 8.09
CA SER A 13 -44.69 12.78 6.65
C SER A 13 -43.56 13.49 5.90
N LEU A 14 -43.31 13.00 4.69
CA LEU A 14 -42.74 13.63 3.49
C LEU A 14 -42.94 15.16 3.37
N ALA A 15 -41.90 15.85 2.89
CA ALA A 15 -42.03 16.95 1.92
C ALA A 15 -40.71 17.19 1.17
N LEU A 16 -40.72 16.91 -0.13
CA LEU A 16 -39.81 17.44 -1.15
C LEU A 16 -40.11 18.94 -1.35
N ARG A 17 -39.08 19.77 -1.53
CA ARG A 17 -39.22 21.09 -2.16
C ARG A 17 -38.15 21.30 -3.22
N LEU A 18 -38.62 21.36 -4.45
CA LEU A 18 -38.00 21.99 -5.61
C LEU A 18 -38.00 23.52 -5.42
N GLY A 19 -36.99 24.19 -5.98
CA GLY A 19 -36.93 25.65 -6.09
C GLY A 19 -35.82 26.06 -7.05
N GLU A 20 -36.22 26.43 -8.27
CA GLU A 20 -35.39 26.90 -9.37
C GLU A 20 -35.06 28.42 -9.27
N VAL A 21 -33.83 28.74 -9.70
CA VAL A 21 -33.39 29.85 -10.60
C VAL A 21 -33.65 31.32 -10.21
N ALA A 22 -32.56 32.08 -10.09
CA ALA A 22 -32.37 33.35 -10.80
C ALA A 22 -30.88 33.69 -10.98
N ALA A 23 -30.51 34.02 -12.21
CA ALA A 23 -29.18 34.32 -12.70
C ALA A 23 -28.79 35.79 -12.49
N GLN A 24 -27.48 36.08 -12.42
CA GLN A 24 -26.92 37.29 -13.02
C GLN A 24 -25.41 37.15 -13.30
N ARG A 25 -25.08 37.34 -14.58
CA ARG A 25 -23.74 37.50 -15.14
C ARG A 25 -23.19 38.89 -14.81
N SER A 26 -21.89 39.03 -14.61
CA SER A 26 -21.06 39.93 -15.42
C SER A 26 -19.56 39.77 -15.11
N THR A 27 -18.79 39.74 -16.19
CA THR A 27 -17.34 39.77 -16.31
C THR A 27 -16.75 41.14 -15.94
N TRP A 28 -15.45 41.21 -15.62
CA TRP A 28 -14.43 42.07 -16.28
C TRP A 28 -13.17 42.25 -15.39
N VAL A 29 -12.04 41.76 -15.92
CA VAL A 29 -10.68 42.37 -15.97
C VAL A 29 -9.80 42.57 -14.73
N ARG A 30 -8.53 42.13 -14.89
CA ARG A 30 -7.32 42.34 -14.06
C ARG A 30 -6.91 43.81 -13.95
N GLN A 31 -6.20 44.18 -12.87
CA GLN A 31 -4.87 44.82 -12.95
C GLN A 31 -4.12 44.82 -11.60
N ASN A 32 -2.80 44.97 -11.69
CA ASN A 32 -1.76 44.70 -10.70
C ASN A 32 -1.41 45.88 -9.77
N ALA A 33 -0.82 45.52 -8.61
CA ALA A 33 0.24 46.23 -7.84
C ALA A 33 -0.17 47.41 -6.90
N PRO A 34 0.73 47.90 -6.02
CA PRO A 34 0.89 47.39 -4.64
C PRO A 34 0.73 48.49 -3.56
N CYS A 35 0.42 48.07 -2.33
CA CYS A 35 0.33 48.94 -1.15
C CYS A 35 1.72 49.37 -0.63
N SER A 36 1.93 50.68 -0.48
CA SER A 36 2.92 51.28 0.42
C SER A 36 2.32 52.52 1.08
N SER A 37 2.32 52.54 2.40
CA SER A 37 2.10 53.70 3.29
C SER A 37 2.34 53.18 4.72
N THR A 38 3.05 53.81 5.66
CA THR A 38 3.49 55.20 5.80
C THR A 38 4.51 55.21 6.96
N GLY A 39 5.58 55.99 6.85
CA GLY A 39 6.46 56.34 7.97
C GLY A 39 6.14 57.75 8.46
N MET A 40 6.10 57.93 9.79
CA MET A 40 5.93 59.22 10.46
C MET A 40 7.26 59.99 10.56
N TYR A 41 7.19 61.30 10.33
CA TYR A 41 8.26 62.30 10.44
C TYR A 41 8.29 62.95 11.85
N ILE A 42 9.49 63.29 12.33
CA ILE A 42 9.77 64.45 13.20
C ILE A 42 11.11 65.04 12.73
N GLY A 43 11.15 66.36 12.47
CA GLY A 43 12.30 67.08 11.91
C GLY A 43 13.10 67.89 12.94
N ASP A 44 14.23 68.49 12.51
CA ASP A 44 14.43 69.95 12.49
C ASP A 44 15.79 70.36 11.87
N LYS A 45 15.88 71.65 11.56
CA LYS A 45 16.76 72.46 10.67
C LYS A 45 18.29 72.41 10.89
N TYR A 46 19.08 72.59 9.81
CA TYR A 46 19.94 73.76 9.49
C TYR A 46 20.99 73.48 8.37
N ASN A 47 21.37 74.54 7.65
CA ASN A 47 22.18 74.62 6.41
C ASN A 47 23.52 73.86 6.41
N GLY A 48 23.84 73.20 5.29
CA GLY A 48 25.20 72.72 4.99
C GLY A 48 25.28 71.81 3.76
N ARG A 49 25.80 72.34 2.66
CA ARG A 49 26.01 71.68 1.36
C ARG A 49 27.07 70.57 1.46
N PHE A 50 26.73 69.27 1.31
CA PHE A 50 27.73 68.23 0.98
C PHE A 50 27.11 66.99 0.29
N MET A 51 27.95 66.35 -0.54
CA MET A 51 27.66 65.29 -1.52
C MET A 51 26.85 64.09 -0.99
N LEU A 52 25.97 63.56 -1.84
CA LEU A 52 25.37 62.24 -1.70
C LEU A 52 26.36 61.14 -2.09
N LEU A 53 26.92 60.45 -1.10
CA LEU A 53 27.47 59.11 -1.24
C LEU A 53 26.59 58.15 -0.43
N SER A 54 25.96 57.21 -1.13
CA SER A 54 25.05 56.21 -0.60
C SER A 54 25.80 55.25 0.33
N PHE A 55 25.57 55.38 1.63
CA PHE A 55 25.96 54.39 2.63
C PHE A 55 25.11 53.12 2.45
N ILE A 56 25.72 52.06 1.93
CA ILE A 56 25.17 50.70 1.98
C ILE A 56 25.29 50.22 3.43
N SER A 57 24.15 50.11 4.11
CA SER A 57 24.05 49.45 5.42
C SER A 57 24.34 47.96 5.23
N SER A 58 25.56 47.55 5.54
CA SER A 58 25.93 46.14 5.65
C SER A 58 25.38 45.60 6.97
N ARG A 59 24.38 44.71 6.89
CA ARG A 59 24.00 43.88 8.04
C ARG A 59 25.05 42.79 8.19
N SER A 60 25.88 42.91 9.22
CA SER A 60 26.80 41.87 9.67
C SER A 60 25.98 40.70 10.20
N PHE A 61 25.92 39.60 9.45
CA PHE A 61 25.50 38.33 10.01
C PHE A 61 26.60 37.87 10.98
N HIS A 62 26.38 38.03 12.28
CA HIS A 62 27.18 37.36 13.29
C HIS A 62 26.86 35.85 13.21
N ALA A 63 27.68 35.10 12.47
CA ALA A 63 27.86 33.69 12.75
C ALA A 63 28.50 33.60 14.14
N THR A 64 27.70 33.22 15.14
CA THR A 64 28.24 32.66 16.38
C THR A 64 29.21 31.55 15.98
N GLY A 65 30.49 31.78 16.25
CA GLY A 65 31.55 30.82 15.97
C GLY A 65 31.18 29.47 16.58
N HIS A 66 31.48 28.41 15.82
CA HIS A 66 31.57 27.08 16.35
C HIS A 66 32.43 27.13 17.63
N CYS A 67 31.82 26.96 18.79
CA CYS A 67 32.53 26.32 19.87
C CYS A 67 32.84 24.92 19.35
N CYS A 68 34.11 24.65 19.06
CA CYS A 68 34.60 23.29 18.98
C CYS A 68 34.09 22.59 20.25
N SER A 69 33.12 21.69 20.09
CA SER A 69 32.85 20.74 21.14
C SER A 69 34.16 20.00 21.34
N ILE A 70 34.78 20.22 22.50
CA ILE A 70 35.76 19.32 23.09
C ILE A 70 35.35 17.90 22.73
N ASP A 71 36.25 17.12 22.14
CA ASP A 71 36.02 15.70 21.90
C ASP A 71 35.54 15.10 23.23
N LYS A 72 34.25 14.76 23.27
CA LYS A 72 33.60 14.35 24.52
C LYS A 72 34.14 12.98 24.87
N ASP A 73 34.87 12.92 25.97
CA ASP A 73 35.42 11.69 26.52
C ASP A 73 34.28 10.88 27.17
N TYR A 74 33.75 9.89 26.44
CA TYR A 74 32.58 9.09 26.86
C TYR A 74 32.88 8.26 28.10
N TYR A 75 34.14 7.88 28.32
CA TYR A 75 34.57 7.20 29.55
C TYR A 75 34.44 8.14 30.76
N LYS A 76 34.81 9.42 30.62
CA LYS A 76 34.61 10.43 31.67
C LYS A 76 33.14 10.76 31.91
N ILE A 77 32.31 10.78 30.87
CA ILE A 77 30.86 11.03 30.99
C ILE A 77 30.17 9.92 31.77
N LEU A 78 30.55 8.66 31.54
CA LEU A 78 30.03 7.51 32.29
C LEU A 78 30.73 7.30 33.65
N GLY A 79 31.85 7.98 33.89
CA GLY A 79 32.62 7.84 35.13
C GLY A 79 33.33 6.49 35.26
N VAL A 80 33.70 5.87 34.14
CA VAL A 80 34.38 4.57 34.08
C VAL A 80 35.79 4.72 33.49
N PRO A 81 36.76 3.87 33.88
CA PRO A 81 38.07 3.90 33.26
C PRO A 81 38.03 3.31 31.83
N LYS A 82 39.04 3.60 31.00
CA LYS A 82 39.07 3.19 29.58
C LYS A 82 39.13 1.67 29.37
N ASP A 83 39.69 0.96 30.34
CA ASP A 83 39.80 -0.50 30.41
C ASP A 83 38.55 -1.17 31.04
N ALA A 84 37.48 -0.41 31.31
CA ALA A 84 36.27 -0.95 31.92
C ALA A 84 35.63 -2.07 31.09
N SER A 85 35.16 -3.11 31.79
CA SER A 85 34.39 -4.20 31.18
C SER A 85 33.01 -3.71 30.72
N GLN A 86 32.36 -4.44 29.80
CA GLN A 86 31.01 -4.10 29.34
C GLN A 86 29.99 -4.10 30.49
N ASP A 87 30.18 -4.96 31.49
CA ASP A 87 29.33 -5.04 32.66
C ASP A 87 29.46 -3.81 33.56
N ASP A 88 30.68 -3.25 33.68
CA ASP A 88 30.92 -2.04 34.46
C ASP A 88 30.34 -0.80 33.78
N ILE A 89 30.43 -0.72 32.45
CA ILE A 89 29.79 0.32 31.62
C ILE A 89 28.27 0.27 31.80
N LYS A 90 27.68 -0.93 31.80
CA LYS A 90 26.23 -1.13 32.00
C LYS A 90 25.78 -0.73 33.41
N LYS A 91 26.55 -1.11 34.44
CA LYS A 91 26.28 -0.72 35.85
C LYS A 91 26.37 0.79 36.03
N ALA A 92 27.39 1.43 35.47
CA ALA A 92 27.58 2.88 35.53
C ALA A 92 26.41 3.62 34.85
N PHE A 93 26.02 3.18 33.64
CA PHE A 93 24.86 3.72 32.92
C PHE A 93 23.57 3.60 33.74
N HIS A 94 23.26 2.43 34.32
CA HIS A 94 22.06 2.27 35.15
C HIS A 94 22.07 3.18 36.38
N SER A 95 23.23 3.38 37.01
CA SER A 95 23.37 4.26 38.17
C SER A 95 23.13 5.74 37.81
N LEU A 96 23.60 6.17 36.64
CA LEU A 96 23.47 7.54 36.15
C LEU A 96 22.08 7.79 35.56
N ALA A 97 21.51 6.83 34.83
CA ALA A 97 20.17 6.90 34.28
C ALA A 97 19.11 7.04 35.37
N LYS A 98 19.26 6.36 36.51
CA LYS A 98 18.39 6.51 37.68
C LYS A 98 18.50 7.90 38.32
N LYS A 99 19.71 8.48 38.35
CA LYS A 99 19.96 9.82 38.92
C LYS A 99 19.43 10.95 38.04
N TYR A 100 19.57 10.81 36.72
CA TYR A 100 19.24 11.86 35.75
C TYR A 100 17.95 11.58 34.95
N HIS A 101 17.11 10.66 35.43
CA HIS A 101 15.86 10.31 34.74
C HIS A 101 14.94 11.54 34.59
N PRO A 102 14.33 11.77 33.42
CA PRO A 102 13.47 12.93 33.17
C PRO A 102 12.23 12.97 34.06
N ASP A 103 11.71 11.80 34.46
CA ASP A 103 10.53 11.75 35.35
C ASP A 103 10.84 12.12 36.80
N THR A 104 12.06 11.86 37.27
CA THR A 104 12.50 12.19 38.63
C THR A 104 13.00 13.64 38.72
N ASN A 105 13.46 14.21 37.60
CA ASN A 105 14.01 15.57 37.51
C ASN A 105 13.22 16.44 36.52
N ARG A 106 11.91 16.59 36.75
CA ARG A 106 11.03 17.36 35.86
C ARG A 106 11.42 18.85 35.86
N GLY A 107 11.59 19.42 34.67
CA GLY A 107 11.75 20.87 34.47
C GLY A 107 13.19 21.40 34.40
N ASN A 108 14.22 20.57 34.62
CA ASN A 108 15.61 21.02 34.51
C ASN A 108 16.22 20.67 33.14
N ALA A 109 16.43 21.69 32.30
CA ALA A 109 17.02 21.52 30.97
C ALA A 109 18.46 20.98 31.01
N ALA A 110 19.20 21.22 32.09
CA ALA A 110 20.55 20.70 32.27
C ALA A 110 20.55 19.17 32.51
N THR A 111 19.64 18.66 33.33
CA THR A 111 19.48 17.22 33.59
C THR A 111 19.12 16.45 32.33
N LYS A 112 18.26 17.02 31.48
CA LYS A 112 17.91 16.45 30.18
C LYS A 112 19.12 16.33 29.25
N ARG A 113 19.97 17.36 29.21
CA ARG A 113 21.21 17.35 28.41
C ARG A 113 22.21 16.33 28.93
N MET A 114 22.41 16.25 30.25
CA MET A 114 23.30 15.26 30.85
C MET A 114 22.80 13.83 30.61
N PHE A 115 21.49 13.59 30.68
CA PHE A 115 20.90 12.29 30.38
C PHE A 115 21.09 11.88 28.91
N GLN A 116 21.01 12.85 27.97
CA GLN A 116 21.31 12.62 26.56
C GLN A 116 22.79 12.22 26.37
N GLU A 117 23.72 12.94 26.99
CA GLU A 117 25.15 12.64 26.90
C GLU A 117 25.51 11.26 27.50
N ILE A 118 24.86 10.89 28.61
CA ILE A 118 25.02 9.56 29.23
C ILE A 118 24.49 8.44 28.30
N ARG A 119 23.37 8.68 27.61
CA ARG A 119 22.80 7.73 26.65
C ARG A 119 23.70 7.55 25.43
N ASP A 120 24.19 8.64 24.86
CA ASP A 120 25.07 8.63 23.69
C ASP A 120 26.40 7.91 24.00
N ALA A 121 26.95 8.16 25.18
CA ALA A 121 28.15 7.47 25.67
C ALA A 121 27.93 5.96 25.81
N TYR A 122 26.79 5.54 26.39
CA TYR A 122 26.46 4.13 26.55
C TYR A 122 26.22 3.44 25.21
N GLU A 123 25.51 4.06 24.26
CA GLU A 123 25.24 3.47 22.94
C GLU A 123 26.53 3.22 22.15
N THR A 124 27.49 4.13 22.25
CA THR A 124 28.78 4.02 21.59
C THR A 124 29.67 2.96 22.25
N LEU A 125 29.71 2.90 23.59
CA LEU A 125 30.59 1.99 24.34
C LEU A 125 30.02 0.59 24.58
N ARG A 126 28.71 0.38 24.35
CA ARG A 126 28.02 -0.91 24.53
C ARG A 126 28.42 -1.94 23.48
N ASP A 127 28.58 -1.52 22.22
CA ASP A 127 28.93 -2.40 21.11
C ASP A 127 30.46 -2.45 20.93
N PRO A 128 31.10 -3.63 20.95
CA PRO A 128 32.55 -3.75 20.82
C PRO A 128 33.09 -3.11 19.53
N SER A 129 32.35 -3.20 18.42
CA SER A 129 32.79 -2.62 17.12
C SER A 129 32.75 -1.09 17.14
N LYS A 130 31.70 -0.50 17.74
CA LYS A 130 31.57 0.96 17.88
C LYS A 130 32.57 1.52 18.90
N ARG A 131 32.84 0.78 19.98
CA ARG A 131 33.85 1.12 20.99
C ARG A 131 35.24 1.18 20.37
N GLU A 132 35.60 0.19 19.57
CA GLU A 132 36.90 0.16 18.87
C GLU A 132 37.05 1.34 17.90
N GLN A 133 36.01 1.64 17.11
CA GLN A 133 36.00 2.82 16.22
C GLN A 133 36.15 4.13 16.99
N TYR A 134 35.45 4.26 18.11
CA TYR A 134 35.58 5.41 19.01
C TYR A 134 36.98 5.53 19.59
N ASP A 135 37.56 4.43 20.08
CA ASP A 135 38.91 4.38 20.63
C ASP A 135 39.99 4.68 19.57
N MET A 136 39.80 4.22 18.32
CA MET A 136 40.66 4.53 17.18
C MET A 136 40.62 6.02 16.80
N LEU A 137 39.42 6.61 16.78
CA LEU A 137 39.23 8.04 16.50
C LEU A 137 39.80 8.92 17.62
N PHE A 138 39.61 8.51 18.87
CA PHE A 138 40.08 9.26 20.05
C PHE A 138 41.59 9.13 20.25
N SER A 139 42.20 7.98 19.93
CA SER A 139 43.66 7.76 20.03
C SER A 139 44.46 8.47 18.94
N ARG A 140 43.83 8.77 17.79
CA ARG A 140 44.40 9.59 16.71
C ARG A 140 44.29 11.11 16.95
N GLY A 141 43.96 11.52 18.18
CA GLY A 141 43.69 12.91 18.56
C GLY A 141 44.63 13.94 17.92
N SER A 142 44.02 14.95 17.31
CA SER A 142 44.62 16.26 17.04
C SER A 142 45.94 16.28 16.23
N ARG A 143 46.03 15.59 15.08
CA ARG A 143 46.90 15.96 13.94
C ARG A 143 46.71 14.98 12.78
N GLY A 144 46.12 15.42 11.67
CA GLY A 144 46.19 14.63 10.44
C GLY A 144 45.22 15.07 9.35
N LYS A 145 45.76 15.72 8.31
CA LYS A 145 45.13 15.85 6.99
C LYS A 145 44.50 14.52 6.56
N PHE A 146 43.25 14.55 6.14
CA PHE A 146 42.61 13.45 5.44
C PHE A 146 43.12 13.44 4.00
N ASP A 147 44.11 12.61 3.70
CA ASP A 147 44.50 12.26 2.34
C ASP A 147 43.75 10.98 1.95
N GLY A 148 43.11 11.03 0.79
CA GLY A 148 42.17 10.03 0.32
C GLY A 148 42.88 8.81 -0.27
N SER A 149 42.95 7.73 0.50
CA SER A 149 43.15 6.39 -0.06
C SER A 149 42.63 5.35 0.93
N TYR A 150 41.39 4.88 0.73
CA TYR A 150 40.88 3.70 1.42
C TYR A 150 40.94 2.52 0.46
N HIS A 151 41.78 1.55 0.83
CA HIS A 151 41.93 0.26 0.18
C HIS A 151 40.82 -0.65 0.70
N ASP A 152 39.96 -1.10 -0.21
CA ASP A 152 38.82 -1.96 0.08
C ASP A 152 39.30 -3.40 0.36
N THR A 153 38.95 -3.95 1.52
CA THR A 153 39.33 -5.32 1.92
C THR A 153 38.14 -6.02 2.59
N PHE A 154 36.97 -5.92 1.95
CA PHE A 154 35.84 -6.74 2.34
C PHE A 154 35.02 -7.20 1.12
N SER A 155 35.59 -8.10 0.33
CA SER A 155 34.84 -8.90 -0.64
C SER A 155 34.96 -10.36 -0.25
N GLY A 156 33.90 -10.92 0.32
CA GLY A 156 33.84 -12.32 0.72
C GLY A 156 32.54 -12.73 1.41
N SER A 157 31.62 -13.27 0.61
CA SER A 157 30.61 -14.29 0.97
C SER A 157 29.13 -13.89 1.18
N ASN A 158 28.35 -14.16 0.13
CA ASN A 158 27.04 -14.81 0.04
C ASN A 158 25.81 -14.38 0.89
N ASN A 159 24.85 -13.81 0.16
CA ASN A 159 23.44 -14.21 0.05
C ASN A 159 22.67 -14.59 1.32
N GLN A 160 22.08 -13.58 1.97
CA GLN A 160 20.64 -13.59 2.29
C GLN A 160 20.11 -12.16 2.05
N ASN A 161 18.93 -12.05 1.43
CA ASN A 161 18.23 -10.79 1.17
C ASN A 161 17.78 -10.13 2.48
N HIS A 162 18.73 -9.58 3.24
CA HIS A 162 18.47 -8.73 4.38
C HIS A 162 19.18 -7.41 4.10
N ASP A 163 18.45 -6.44 3.57
CA ASP A 163 18.96 -5.09 3.38
C ASP A 163 19.18 -4.46 4.78
N PRO A 164 20.44 -4.29 5.23
CA PRO A 164 20.76 -3.88 6.60
C PRO A 164 20.27 -2.46 6.92
N PHE A 165 19.89 -1.69 5.90
CA PHE A 165 19.37 -0.34 6.03
C PHE A 165 17.89 -0.28 6.37
N THR A 166 17.12 -1.35 6.13
CA THR A 166 15.68 -1.35 6.41
C THR A 166 15.39 -1.47 7.91
N GLU A 167 16.27 -2.16 8.65
CA GLU A 167 16.20 -2.29 10.11
C GLU A 167 16.52 -0.96 10.82
N PHE A 168 17.29 -0.07 10.17
CA PHE A 168 17.64 1.25 10.70
C PHE A 168 16.46 2.23 10.69
N HIS A 169 15.48 2.01 9.81
CA HIS A 169 14.34 2.92 9.62
C HIS A 169 13.18 2.67 10.60
N ARG A 170 13.11 1.49 11.25
CA ARG A 170 11.97 1.14 12.12
C ARG A 170 12.17 1.42 13.62
N GLN A 171 13.39 1.69 14.08
CA GLN A 171 13.67 1.85 15.52
C GLN A 171 14.02 3.26 15.98
N ASN A 172 14.00 4.28 15.11
CA ASN A 172 14.48 5.61 15.48
C ASN A 172 13.49 6.73 15.10
N ASP A 173 12.39 6.82 15.83
CA ASP A 173 11.51 8.01 15.91
C ASP A 173 12.15 9.11 16.79
N GLY A 174 13.41 9.42 16.52
CA GLY A 174 14.22 10.36 17.27
C GLY A 174 14.85 11.39 16.34
N HIS A 175 14.47 12.65 16.52
CA HIS A 175 14.89 13.83 15.76
C HIS A 175 16.38 14.21 15.96
N PHE A 176 17.31 13.25 15.84
CA PHE A 176 18.74 13.44 16.09
C PHE A 176 19.67 12.91 14.98
N SER A 177 19.17 12.26 13.93
CA SER A 177 20.00 11.71 12.84
C SER A 177 20.14 12.59 11.59
N SER A 178 19.41 13.71 11.47
CA SER A 178 19.29 14.43 10.18
C SER A 178 20.55 15.15 9.69
N ARG A 179 21.48 15.53 10.58
CA ARG A 179 22.72 16.25 10.17
C ARG A 179 23.88 15.32 9.81
N PHE A 180 24.00 14.18 10.48
CA PHE A 180 24.99 13.15 10.12
C PHE A 180 24.55 12.38 8.87
N TYR A 181 23.24 12.13 8.73
CA TYR A 181 22.67 11.48 7.55
C TYR A 181 22.77 12.33 6.29
N LYS A 182 22.61 13.66 6.36
CA LYS A 182 22.74 14.54 5.18
C LYS A 182 24.12 14.43 4.53
N ILE A 183 25.18 14.48 5.33
CA ILE A 183 26.57 14.43 4.84
C ILE A 183 26.91 13.03 4.28
N PHE A 184 26.41 11.97 4.91
CA PHE A 184 26.64 10.59 4.43
C PHE A 184 25.79 10.27 3.18
N SER A 185 24.58 10.81 3.09
CA SER A 185 23.71 10.66 1.93
C SER A 185 24.22 11.41 0.71
N GLU A 186 24.81 12.59 0.86
CA GLU A 186 25.31 13.42 -0.26
C GLU A 186 26.55 12.80 -0.94
N VAL A 187 27.32 11.98 -0.22
CA VAL A 187 28.49 11.24 -0.75
C VAL A 187 28.08 9.92 -1.44
N PHE A 188 26.99 9.27 -1.02
CA PHE A 188 26.51 8.00 -1.57
C PHE A 188 25.27 8.12 -2.49
N GLN A 189 24.77 9.33 -2.77
CA GLN A 189 23.54 9.60 -3.53
C GLN A 189 23.66 9.46 -5.07
N GLN A 190 24.43 8.48 -5.57
CA GLN A 190 24.48 8.22 -7.01
C GLN A 190 23.92 6.87 -7.44
N ALA A 191 23.02 6.32 -6.64
CA ALA A 191 22.06 5.31 -7.08
C ALA A 191 20.71 5.59 -6.39
N THR A 192 20.07 6.71 -6.74
CA THR A 192 18.60 6.70 -6.64
C THR A 192 18.16 5.54 -7.52
N ASN A 193 17.65 4.46 -6.92
CA ASN A 193 17.01 3.38 -7.65
C ASN A 193 15.85 4.01 -8.42
N MET A 194 16.12 4.42 -9.66
CA MET A 194 15.15 5.00 -10.55
C MET A 194 14.27 3.82 -10.97
N HIS A 195 13.15 3.64 -10.27
CA HIS A 195 12.13 2.67 -10.65
C HIS A 195 11.22 3.32 -11.69
N ALA A 196 10.94 2.58 -12.76
CA ALA A 196 9.88 2.93 -13.68
C ALA A 196 8.52 2.77 -12.99
N ASN A 197 7.49 3.39 -13.55
CA ASN A 197 6.18 3.44 -12.91
C ASN A 197 5.50 2.06 -12.93
N ASP A 198 4.76 1.79 -11.86
CA ASP A 198 3.90 0.63 -11.78
C ASP A 198 2.63 0.84 -12.61
N ILE A 199 2.16 -0.23 -13.26
CA ILE A 199 0.94 -0.23 -14.08
C ILE A 199 -0.16 -0.98 -13.34
N LYS A 200 -1.38 -0.45 -13.37
CA LYS A 200 -2.57 -1.11 -12.84
C LYS A 200 -3.54 -1.42 -13.97
N VAL A 201 -3.92 -2.68 -14.11
CA VAL A 201 -4.86 -3.15 -15.14
C VAL A 201 -6.01 -3.88 -14.46
N GLU A 202 -7.23 -3.67 -14.95
CA GLU A 202 -8.40 -4.43 -14.51
C GLU A 202 -8.63 -5.60 -15.48
N LEU A 203 -8.72 -6.81 -14.93
CA LEU A 203 -8.97 -8.03 -15.71
C LEU A 203 -10.36 -8.58 -15.35
N ASN A 204 -11.24 -8.60 -16.35
CA ASN A 204 -12.56 -9.19 -16.22
C ASN A 204 -12.49 -10.71 -16.48
N LEU A 205 -12.95 -11.50 -15.52
CA LEU A 205 -13.02 -12.96 -15.60
C LEU A 205 -14.46 -13.42 -15.52
N SER A 206 -14.78 -14.51 -16.23
CA SER A 206 -16.03 -15.21 -15.97
C SER A 206 -15.94 -15.99 -14.65
N PHE A 207 -17.09 -16.27 -14.04
CA PHE A 207 -17.14 -17.03 -12.79
C PHE A 207 -16.51 -18.42 -12.91
N SER A 208 -16.73 -19.10 -14.04
CA SER A 208 -16.19 -20.45 -14.28
C SER A 208 -14.66 -20.44 -14.44
N GLU A 209 -14.09 -19.42 -15.09
CA GLU A 209 -12.64 -19.22 -15.20
C GLU A 209 -12.01 -18.93 -13.83
N ALA A 210 -12.63 -18.06 -13.03
CA ALA A 210 -12.15 -17.73 -11.69
C ALA A 210 -12.23 -18.95 -10.75
N ALA A 211 -13.27 -19.78 -10.89
CA ALA A 211 -13.46 -20.98 -10.09
C ALA A 211 -12.41 -22.07 -10.38
N LYS A 212 -12.09 -22.32 -11.65
CA LYS A 212 -11.16 -23.38 -12.07
C LYS A 212 -9.70 -22.94 -12.11
N GLY A 213 -9.45 -21.64 -12.20
CA GLY A 213 -8.14 -21.10 -12.55
C GLY A 213 -7.89 -21.22 -14.06
N CYS A 214 -7.19 -20.26 -14.63
CA CYS A 214 -6.86 -20.27 -16.05
C CYS A 214 -5.56 -19.50 -16.31
N ILE A 215 -5.02 -19.68 -17.50
CA ILE A 215 -3.88 -18.91 -17.99
C ILE A 215 -4.45 -17.86 -18.95
N LYS A 216 -4.27 -16.57 -18.66
CA LYS A 216 -4.70 -15.48 -19.54
C LYS A 216 -3.52 -14.64 -19.99
N GLN A 217 -3.57 -14.24 -21.26
CA GLN A 217 -2.68 -13.23 -21.83
C GLN A 217 -3.33 -11.86 -21.60
N VAL A 218 -2.66 -11.01 -20.83
CA VAL A 218 -3.10 -9.63 -20.57
C VAL A 218 -2.28 -8.71 -21.45
N SER A 219 -2.97 -7.97 -22.32
CA SER A 219 -2.38 -6.94 -23.18
C SER A 219 -2.70 -5.56 -22.63
N PHE A 220 -1.68 -4.72 -22.47
CA PHE A 220 -1.83 -3.36 -21.96
C PHE A 220 -0.81 -2.42 -22.60
N SER A 221 -1.15 -1.13 -22.63
CA SER A 221 -0.24 -0.08 -23.09
C SER A 221 0.78 0.21 -21.99
N ALA A 222 2.07 0.13 -22.33
CA ALA A 222 3.18 0.38 -21.43
C ALA A 222 4.34 1.03 -22.18
N LYS A 223 5.26 1.62 -21.43
CA LYS A 223 6.56 2.03 -21.98
C LYS A 223 7.43 0.80 -22.15
N ASN A 224 7.82 0.51 -23.38
CA ASN A 224 8.74 -0.56 -23.71
C ASN A 224 10.15 0.00 -23.94
N VAL A 225 11.16 -0.84 -23.73
CA VAL A 225 12.54 -0.49 -24.10
C VAL A 225 12.59 -0.27 -25.61
N CYS A 226 13.20 0.84 -26.04
CA CYS A 226 13.33 1.11 -27.45
C CYS A 226 14.29 0.09 -28.10
N ASP A 227 13.78 -0.70 -29.04
CA ASP A 227 14.55 -1.75 -29.73
C ASP A 227 15.78 -1.18 -30.47
N SER A 228 15.65 0.00 -31.08
CA SER A 228 16.72 0.64 -31.86
C SER A 228 17.95 1.02 -31.03
N CYS A 229 17.79 1.38 -29.75
CA CYS A 229 18.89 1.80 -28.88
C CYS A 229 19.14 0.86 -27.68
N GLY A 230 18.22 -0.06 -27.41
CA GLY A 230 18.24 -0.93 -26.23
C GLY A 230 18.18 -0.15 -24.92
N GLY A 231 17.37 0.91 -24.85
CA GLY A 231 17.20 1.70 -23.62
C GLY A 231 18.23 2.81 -23.39
N ARG A 232 19.25 2.92 -24.23
CA ARG A 232 20.37 3.88 -24.05
C ARG A 232 20.02 5.32 -24.42
N GLY A 233 18.95 5.54 -25.18
CA GLY A 233 18.60 6.86 -25.72
C GLY A 233 19.47 7.32 -26.90
N HIS A 234 20.51 6.56 -27.25
CA HIS A 234 21.37 6.81 -28.41
C HIS A 234 21.71 5.49 -29.11
N LEU A 235 22.07 5.55 -30.38
CA LEU A 235 22.49 4.36 -31.13
C LEU A 235 23.78 3.79 -30.54
N ALA A 236 23.98 2.47 -30.66
CA ALA A 236 25.16 1.80 -30.10
C ALA A 236 26.49 2.30 -30.70
N ASN A 237 26.45 2.77 -31.94
CA ASN A 237 27.58 3.33 -32.69
C ASN A 237 27.78 4.85 -32.50
N ALA A 238 27.03 5.48 -31.58
CA ALA A 238 27.12 6.91 -31.36
C ALA A 238 28.53 7.34 -30.92
N LYS A 239 29.03 8.42 -31.53
CA LYS A 239 30.40 8.90 -31.26
C LYS A 239 30.44 9.59 -29.90
N LYS A 240 31.44 9.23 -29.09
CA LYS A 240 31.69 9.84 -27.78
C LYS A 240 32.69 10.98 -27.95
N TYR A 241 32.27 12.22 -27.67
CA TYR A 241 33.12 13.40 -27.72
C TYR A 241 33.61 13.78 -26.32
N VAL A 242 34.82 14.32 -26.20
CA VAL A 242 35.31 14.87 -24.93
C VAL A 242 34.47 16.10 -24.58
N CYS A 243 33.99 16.16 -23.33
CA CYS A 243 33.17 17.27 -22.88
C CYS A 243 33.93 18.61 -23.01
N PRO A 244 33.42 19.60 -23.76
CA PRO A 244 34.11 20.88 -23.94
C PRO A 244 34.23 21.67 -22.63
N SER A 245 33.21 21.59 -21.77
CA SER A 245 33.14 22.36 -20.51
C SER A 245 34.13 21.88 -19.43
N CYS A 246 34.39 20.58 -19.31
CA CYS A 246 35.32 20.03 -18.30
C CYS A 246 36.59 19.43 -18.89
N LYS A 247 36.76 19.47 -20.22
CA LYS A 247 37.90 18.89 -20.95
C LYS A 247 38.21 17.43 -20.56
N GLY A 248 37.18 16.64 -20.27
CA GLY A 248 37.32 15.24 -19.86
C GLY A 248 37.48 14.99 -18.36
N LEU A 249 37.59 16.03 -17.53
CA LEU A 249 37.80 15.90 -16.08
C LEU A 249 36.54 15.50 -15.30
N GLY A 250 35.35 15.65 -15.90
CA GLY A 250 34.05 15.35 -15.26
C GLY A 250 33.62 16.34 -14.18
N ARG A 251 34.51 17.20 -13.71
CA ARG A 251 34.29 18.23 -12.69
C ARG A 251 34.73 19.60 -13.18
N ILE A 252 34.08 20.64 -12.70
CA ILE A 252 34.45 22.04 -12.95
C ILE A 252 34.84 22.62 -11.59
N THR A 253 36.04 23.19 -11.51
CA THR A 253 36.54 23.83 -10.30
C THR A 253 36.33 25.33 -10.43
N SER A 254 35.40 25.88 -9.65
CA SER A 254 35.17 27.32 -9.49
C SER A 254 35.52 27.70 -8.05
N TYR A 255 36.74 28.19 -7.82
CA TYR A 255 37.29 28.42 -6.48
C TYR A 255 36.31 29.23 -5.59
N PRO A 256 36.00 28.77 -4.35
CA PRO A 256 36.58 27.64 -3.61
C PRO A 256 35.86 26.28 -3.79
N PHE A 257 34.88 26.17 -4.68
CA PHE A 257 34.03 24.98 -4.82
C PHE A 257 34.35 24.16 -6.08
N THR A 258 34.33 22.83 -5.94
CA THR A 258 34.37 21.92 -7.10
C THR A 258 33.01 21.27 -7.25
N THR A 259 32.39 21.43 -8.41
CA THR A 259 31.10 20.84 -8.72
C THR A 259 31.24 19.84 -9.87
N THR A 260 30.32 18.89 -9.94
CA THR A 260 30.23 18.00 -11.10
C THR A 260 29.88 18.82 -12.33
N CYS A 261 30.49 18.50 -13.47
CA CYS A 261 30.22 19.22 -14.70
C CYS A 261 28.76 19.01 -15.10
N GLY A 262 27.94 20.07 -15.11
CA GLY A 262 26.51 19.97 -15.46
C GLY A 262 26.25 19.47 -16.89
N PHE A 263 27.20 19.72 -17.81
CA PHE A 263 27.07 19.33 -19.22
C PHE A 263 27.25 17.82 -19.45
N CYS A 264 28.26 17.20 -18.83
CA CYS A 264 28.50 15.75 -18.93
C CYS A 264 28.03 14.95 -17.71
N ARG A 265 27.46 15.62 -16.71
CA ARG A 265 27.02 15.06 -15.43
C ARG A 265 28.07 14.16 -14.75
N GLY A 266 29.35 14.53 -14.86
CA GLY A 266 30.45 13.74 -14.29
C GLY A 266 31.12 12.75 -15.25
N ALA A 267 30.52 12.41 -16.39
CA ALA A 267 31.04 11.36 -17.28
C ALA A 267 32.31 11.76 -18.05
N GLY A 268 32.64 13.05 -18.14
CA GLY A 268 33.80 13.57 -18.89
C GLY A 268 33.67 13.48 -20.42
N LYS A 269 32.75 12.65 -20.93
CA LYS A 269 32.42 12.49 -22.34
C LYS A 269 30.93 12.72 -22.56
N VAL A 270 30.57 13.22 -23.74
CA VAL A 270 29.18 13.51 -24.13
C VAL A 270 28.90 12.85 -25.47
N ILE A 271 27.71 12.28 -25.59
CA ILE A 271 27.18 11.71 -26.83
C ILE A 271 26.18 12.71 -27.38
N MET A 272 26.43 13.21 -28.59
CA MET A 272 25.55 14.20 -29.23
C MET A 272 24.45 13.53 -30.05
N ASP A 273 24.71 12.34 -30.57
CA ASP A 273 23.75 11.61 -31.39
C ASP A 273 22.65 11.02 -30.50
N HIS A 274 21.42 11.51 -30.64
CA HIS A 274 20.24 10.92 -30.01
C HIS A 274 19.59 9.84 -30.90
N CYS A 275 18.87 8.90 -30.30
CA CYS A 275 18.09 7.93 -31.05
C CYS A 275 16.83 8.61 -31.60
N LEU A 276 16.58 8.48 -32.90
CA LEU A 276 15.41 9.09 -33.57
C LEU A 276 14.08 8.42 -33.17
N THR A 277 14.10 7.13 -32.81
CA THR A 277 12.87 6.39 -32.47
C THR A 277 12.31 6.77 -31.10
N CYS A 278 13.18 7.08 -30.12
CA CYS A 278 12.78 7.43 -28.76
C CYS A 278 13.13 8.88 -28.39
N GLU A 279 13.68 9.64 -29.32
CA GLU A 279 14.13 11.04 -29.15
C GLU A 279 15.05 11.26 -27.93
N GLY A 280 15.90 10.27 -27.60
CA GLY A 280 16.79 10.35 -26.44
C GLY A 280 16.23 9.79 -25.12
N SER A 281 14.95 9.44 -25.04
CA SER A 281 14.33 8.93 -23.79
C SER A 281 14.68 7.48 -23.45
N GLY A 282 15.07 6.67 -24.45
CA GLY A 282 15.37 5.24 -24.30
C GLY A 282 14.14 4.33 -24.26
N VAL A 283 12.93 4.88 -24.20
CA VAL A 283 11.67 4.14 -24.10
C VAL A 283 10.68 4.59 -25.16
N VAL A 284 9.78 3.70 -25.56
CA VAL A 284 8.72 3.96 -26.54
C VAL A 284 7.40 3.40 -26.04
N ASP A 285 6.30 4.10 -26.29
CA ASP A 285 4.98 3.59 -25.93
C ASP A 285 4.60 2.42 -26.86
N GLY A 286 4.12 1.32 -26.30
CA GLY A 286 3.71 0.15 -27.06
C GLY A 286 2.85 -0.83 -26.26
N MET A 287 2.24 -1.78 -26.98
CA MET A 287 1.48 -2.85 -26.33
C MET A 287 2.43 -3.91 -25.79
N LYS A 288 2.28 -4.26 -24.51
CA LYS A 288 3.01 -5.35 -23.85
C LYS A 288 2.02 -6.47 -23.53
N ASN A 289 2.42 -7.69 -23.84
CA ASN A 289 1.62 -8.90 -23.57
C ASN A 289 2.31 -9.69 -22.46
N VAL A 290 1.57 -10.02 -21.41
CA VAL A 290 2.08 -10.81 -20.28
C VAL A 290 1.15 -11.98 -20.03
N GLU A 291 1.74 -13.18 -19.98
CA GLU A 291 1.04 -14.40 -19.61
C GLU A 291 0.96 -14.51 -18.09
N VAL A 292 -0.25 -14.56 -17.55
CA VAL A 292 -0.48 -14.65 -16.10
C VAL A 292 -1.26 -15.91 -15.79
N LYS A 293 -0.71 -16.70 -14.87
CA LYS A 293 -1.34 -17.91 -14.34
C LYS A 293 -2.21 -17.51 -13.16
N LEU A 294 -3.51 -17.65 -13.32
CA LEU A 294 -4.51 -17.33 -12.30
C LEU A 294 -4.82 -18.59 -11.49
N PRO A 295 -4.58 -18.61 -10.16
CA PRO A 295 -4.99 -19.73 -9.33
C PRO A 295 -6.51 -19.97 -9.36
N ALA A 296 -6.92 -21.17 -8.98
CA ALA A 296 -8.33 -21.50 -8.81
C ALA A 296 -8.89 -20.86 -7.53
N GLY A 297 -10.15 -20.43 -7.56
CA GLY A 297 -10.86 -19.92 -6.37
C GLY A 297 -10.68 -18.42 -6.09
N ILE A 298 -10.08 -17.67 -7.02
CA ILE A 298 -9.88 -16.22 -6.92
C ILE A 298 -11.21 -15.49 -6.71
N ASP A 299 -11.18 -14.43 -5.89
CA ASP A 299 -12.31 -13.54 -5.66
C ASP A 299 -12.24 -12.23 -6.44
N SER A 300 -13.37 -11.54 -6.54
CA SER A 300 -13.45 -10.20 -7.10
C SER A 300 -12.79 -9.20 -6.16
N GLY A 301 -11.86 -8.40 -6.68
CA GLY A 301 -11.05 -7.45 -5.91
C GLY A 301 -9.64 -7.94 -5.57
N ASP A 302 -9.35 -9.23 -5.76
CA ASP A 302 -8.00 -9.77 -5.61
C ASP A 302 -7.04 -9.09 -6.60
N THR A 303 -5.80 -8.88 -6.15
CA THR A 303 -4.76 -8.24 -6.97
C THR A 303 -3.58 -9.18 -7.16
N ILE A 304 -3.25 -9.47 -8.41
CA ILE A 304 -2.06 -10.25 -8.77
C ILE A 304 -0.92 -9.29 -9.09
N HIS A 305 0.22 -9.53 -8.45
CA HIS A 305 1.44 -8.77 -8.66
C HIS A 305 2.37 -9.54 -9.60
N VAL A 306 2.74 -8.91 -10.71
CA VAL A 306 3.75 -9.41 -11.64
C VAL A 306 4.92 -8.45 -11.63
N ARG A 307 6.07 -8.93 -11.13
CA ARG A 307 7.31 -8.15 -11.04
C ARG A 307 7.85 -7.86 -12.44
N ASP A 308 8.46 -6.68 -12.60
CA ASP A 308 9.13 -6.22 -13.84
C ASP A 308 8.24 -6.19 -15.11
N ALA A 309 6.93 -6.35 -14.93
CA ALA A 309 5.95 -6.35 -16.01
C ALA A 309 5.34 -4.97 -16.30
N GLY A 310 5.56 -3.97 -15.46
CA GLY A 310 5.09 -2.59 -15.63
C GLY A 310 5.86 -1.81 -16.70
N ASP A 311 5.97 -0.49 -16.52
CA ASP A 311 6.72 0.36 -17.44
C ASP A 311 8.19 -0.07 -17.46
N SER A 312 8.76 -0.09 -18.64
CA SER A 312 10.20 -0.19 -18.82
C SER A 312 10.79 1.20 -18.68
N GLY A 313 11.92 1.29 -18.00
CA GLY A 313 12.70 2.52 -17.99
C GLY A 313 13.94 2.40 -18.88
N GLY A 314 14.63 3.53 -19.06
CA GLY A 314 15.88 3.59 -19.82
C GLY A 314 17.06 2.92 -19.11
N LEU A 315 18.27 3.20 -19.60
CA LEU A 315 19.49 2.61 -19.07
C LEU A 315 19.69 2.91 -17.57
N GLY A 316 19.81 1.85 -16.77
CA GLY A 316 20.07 1.93 -15.32
C GLY A 316 18.83 2.14 -14.46
N THR A 317 17.63 2.17 -15.05
CA THR A 317 16.37 2.21 -14.31
C THR A 317 15.75 0.82 -14.23
N GLN A 318 15.22 0.46 -13.06
CA GLN A 318 14.53 -0.83 -12.88
C GLN A 318 13.12 -0.75 -13.46
N HIS A 319 12.62 -1.88 -13.97
CA HIS A 319 11.26 -1.97 -14.50
C HIS A 319 10.22 -1.80 -13.38
N GLY A 320 9.09 -1.22 -13.74
CA GLY A 320 7.93 -1.14 -12.86
C GLY A 320 7.25 -2.51 -12.73
N SER A 321 6.35 -2.64 -11.78
CA SER A 321 5.51 -3.82 -11.59
C SER A 321 4.14 -3.66 -12.25
N LEU A 322 3.51 -4.77 -12.60
CA LEU A 322 2.13 -4.82 -13.04
C LEU A 322 1.24 -5.34 -11.90
N TYR A 323 0.21 -4.58 -11.56
CA TYR A 323 -0.84 -4.98 -10.63
C TYR A 323 -2.13 -5.24 -11.42
N ILE A 324 -2.56 -6.49 -11.42
CA ILE A 324 -3.78 -6.90 -12.11
C ILE A 324 -4.87 -7.02 -11.06
N LYS A 325 -5.82 -6.09 -11.08
CA LYS A 325 -7.00 -6.14 -10.24
C LYS A 325 -8.06 -6.97 -10.93
N ILE A 326 -8.52 -8.03 -10.26
CA ILE A 326 -9.45 -8.98 -10.83
C ILE A 326 -10.87 -8.53 -10.55
N GLN A 327 -11.72 -8.64 -11.56
CA GLN A 327 -13.16 -8.43 -11.45
C GLN A 327 -13.86 -9.67 -12.01
N VAL A 328 -14.58 -10.38 -11.14
CA VAL A 328 -15.32 -11.58 -11.52
C VAL A 328 -16.74 -11.18 -11.91
N ALA A 329 -17.16 -11.56 -13.11
CA ALA A 329 -18.51 -11.34 -13.59
C ALA A 329 -19.52 -12.22 -12.85
N ASN A 330 -20.69 -11.67 -12.56
CA ASN A 330 -21.79 -12.41 -11.94
C ASN A 330 -22.33 -13.48 -12.88
N ASP A 331 -22.56 -14.68 -12.35
CA ASP A 331 -23.14 -15.81 -13.08
C ASP A 331 -24.65 -15.95 -12.75
N PRO A 332 -25.51 -16.24 -13.72
CA PRO A 332 -26.95 -16.43 -13.47
C PRO A 332 -27.28 -17.74 -12.71
N VAL A 333 -26.42 -18.75 -12.79
CA VAL A 333 -26.62 -20.07 -12.18
C VAL A 333 -25.94 -20.14 -10.82
N PHE A 334 -24.71 -19.63 -10.72
CA PHE A 334 -23.89 -19.75 -9.53
C PHE A 334 -23.78 -18.42 -8.78
N ARG A 335 -24.08 -18.46 -7.49
CA ARG A 335 -23.83 -17.35 -6.57
C ARG A 335 -22.76 -17.76 -5.56
N ARG A 336 -21.65 -17.05 -5.55
CA ARG A 336 -20.56 -17.28 -4.58
C ARG A 336 -20.89 -16.62 -3.23
N ASP A 337 -20.62 -17.35 -2.16
CA ASP A 337 -20.58 -16.82 -0.79
C ASP A 337 -19.33 -17.38 -0.09
N GLY A 338 -18.25 -16.60 -0.11
CA GLY A 338 -16.93 -17.07 0.33
C GLY A 338 -16.43 -18.27 -0.47
N ALA A 339 -16.15 -19.39 0.20
CA ALA A 339 -15.76 -20.65 -0.44
C ALA A 339 -16.97 -21.49 -0.92
N ASP A 340 -18.16 -21.15 -0.46
CA ASP A 340 -19.38 -21.89 -0.74
C ASP A 340 -20.09 -21.35 -1.97
N ILE A 341 -20.88 -22.21 -2.61
CA ILE A 341 -21.61 -21.87 -3.84
C ILE A 341 -23.08 -22.16 -3.66
N HIS A 342 -23.91 -21.18 -3.99
CA HIS A 342 -25.36 -21.29 -3.97
C HIS A 342 -25.90 -21.43 -5.40
N VAL A 343 -26.76 -22.41 -5.61
CA VAL A 343 -27.43 -22.67 -6.88
C VAL A 343 -28.93 -22.80 -6.64
N ASN A 344 -29.71 -22.09 -7.45
CA ASN A 344 -31.16 -22.21 -7.46
C ASN A 344 -31.58 -23.24 -8.52
N LYS A 345 -32.05 -24.41 -8.08
CA LYS A 345 -32.57 -25.44 -8.99
C LYS A 345 -34.09 -25.43 -8.98
N LYS A 346 -34.68 -25.22 -10.15
CA LYS A 346 -36.12 -25.33 -10.35
C LYS A 346 -36.51 -26.81 -10.49
N ILE A 347 -37.49 -27.25 -9.71
CA ILE A 347 -38.05 -28.61 -9.73
C ILE A 347 -39.56 -28.56 -9.95
N SER A 348 -40.15 -29.60 -10.55
CA SER A 348 -41.60 -29.66 -10.73
C SER A 348 -42.31 -29.94 -9.41
N PHE A 349 -43.58 -29.52 -9.31
CA PHE A 349 -44.40 -29.82 -8.13
C PHE A 349 -44.50 -31.34 -7.86
N THR A 350 -44.62 -32.14 -8.92
CA THR A 350 -44.69 -33.61 -8.82
C THR A 350 -43.40 -34.21 -8.26
N GLN A 351 -42.23 -33.73 -8.70
CA GLN A 351 -40.94 -34.19 -8.21
C GLN A 351 -40.71 -33.78 -6.75
N ALA A 352 -41.17 -32.60 -6.34
CA ALA A 352 -41.09 -32.17 -4.94
C ALA A 352 -41.92 -33.07 -4.01
N MET A 353 -43.11 -33.49 -4.44
CA MET A 353 -44.01 -34.35 -3.64
C MET A 353 -43.57 -35.82 -3.65
N LEU A 354 -43.36 -36.40 -4.83
CA LEU A 354 -43.08 -37.83 -5.01
C LEU A 354 -41.60 -38.18 -4.76
N GLY A 355 -40.72 -37.19 -4.77
CA GLY A 355 -39.27 -37.37 -4.88
C GLY A 355 -38.85 -37.72 -6.31
N GLY A 356 -37.55 -37.94 -6.51
CA GLY A 356 -37.00 -38.28 -7.81
C GLY A 356 -35.49 -38.10 -7.87
N MET A 357 -34.93 -38.22 -9.07
CA MET A 357 -33.54 -37.88 -9.37
C MET A 357 -33.53 -36.59 -10.19
N VAL A 358 -32.66 -35.65 -9.84
CA VAL A 358 -32.48 -34.39 -10.57
C VAL A 358 -31.01 -34.11 -10.78
N GLU A 359 -30.67 -33.67 -11.99
CA GLU A 359 -29.33 -33.23 -12.34
C GLU A 359 -29.09 -31.80 -11.86
N ILE A 360 -28.00 -31.61 -11.12
CA ILE A 360 -27.59 -30.34 -10.55
C ILE A 360 -26.29 -29.90 -11.24
N PRO A 361 -26.21 -28.65 -11.74
CA PRO A 361 -24.97 -28.11 -12.29
C PRO A 361 -23.97 -27.85 -11.15
N THR A 362 -22.75 -28.35 -11.32
CA THR A 362 -21.60 -28.13 -10.43
C THR A 362 -20.48 -27.47 -11.24
N LEU A 363 -19.42 -26.99 -10.58
CA LEU A 363 -18.27 -26.40 -11.28
C LEU A 363 -17.58 -27.38 -12.25
N ASN A 364 -17.59 -28.67 -11.94
CA ASN A 364 -16.87 -29.72 -12.67
C ASN A 364 -17.76 -30.51 -13.65
N GLY A 365 -19.04 -30.14 -13.81
CA GLY A 365 -19.99 -30.84 -14.66
C GLY A 365 -21.36 -30.96 -14.01
N THR A 366 -22.18 -31.91 -14.43
CA THR A 366 -23.46 -32.22 -13.79
C THR A 366 -23.31 -33.34 -12.77
N THR A 367 -24.11 -33.31 -11.70
CA THR A 367 -24.18 -34.40 -10.72
C THR A 367 -25.65 -34.72 -10.46
N GLU A 368 -26.01 -35.99 -10.54
CA GLU A 368 -27.34 -36.47 -10.21
C GLU A 368 -27.51 -36.58 -8.69
N VAL A 369 -28.60 -36.03 -8.18
CA VAL A 369 -28.90 -36.05 -6.75
C VAL A 369 -30.35 -36.46 -6.51
N LYS A 370 -30.53 -37.28 -5.48
CA LYS A 370 -31.84 -37.78 -5.06
C LYS A 370 -32.59 -36.73 -4.24
N ILE A 371 -33.79 -36.41 -4.69
CA ILE A 371 -34.72 -35.52 -4.00
C ILE A 371 -35.53 -36.35 -2.98
N PRO A 372 -35.55 -35.97 -1.69
CA PRO A 372 -36.40 -36.64 -0.71
C PRO A 372 -37.88 -36.40 -1.01
N LYS A 373 -38.78 -37.22 -0.45
CA LYS A 373 -40.22 -37.02 -0.65
C LYS A 373 -40.71 -35.87 0.23
N GLY A 374 -41.59 -35.02 -0.29
CA GLY A 374 -42.19 -33.91 0.47
C GLY A 374 -41.27 -32.70 0.65
N VAL A 375 -40.48 -32.35 -0.39
CA VAL A 375 -39.61 -31.15 -0.36
C VAL A 375 -40.44 -29.89 -0.33
N GLN A 376 -40.15 -29.01 0.63
CA GLN A 376 -40.76 -27.69 0.74
C GLN A 376 -40.03 -26.66 -0.13
N PRO A 377 -40.72 -25.61 -0.62
CA PRO A 377 -40.07 -24.49 -1.29
C PRO A 377 -38.96 -23.89 -0.43
N GLY A 378 -37.79 -23.66 -1.02
CA GLY A 378 -36.63 -23.10 -0.32
C GLY A 378 -35.84 -24.11 0.51
N HIS A 379 -36.22 -25.39 0.51
CA HIS A 379 -35.39 -26.46 1.08
C HIS A 379 -34.00 -26.46 0.43
N VAL A 380 -32.97 -26.56 1.27
CA VAL A 380 -31.58 -26.50 0.85
C VAL A 380 -30.94 -27.88 1.02
N LEU A 381 -30.34 -28.37 -0.06
CA LEU A 381 -29.56 -29.60 -0.07
C LEU A 381 -28.08 -29.26 -0.18
N VAL A 382 -27.26 -29.83 0.71
CA VAL A 382 -25.82 -29.54 0.77
C VAL A 382 -25.04 -30.66 0.10
N LEU A 383 -24.26 -30.31 -0.93
CA LEU A 383 -23.30 -31.18 -1.59
C LEU A 383 -21.90 -30.86 -1.06
N ARG A 384 -21.39 -31.74 -0.20
CA ARG A 384 -20.10 -31.53 0.47
C ARG A 384 -18.93 -31.58 -0.48
N GLY A 385 -17.99 -30.64 -0.35
CA GLY A 385 -16.75 -30.58 -1.14
C GLY A 385 -16.95 -30.29 -2.63
N LYS A 386 -18.10 -29.72 -3.00
CA LYS A 386 -18.43 -29.31 -4.38
C LYS A 386 -18.37 -27.80 -4.61
N GLY A 387 -17.91 -27.03 -3.62
CA GLY A 387 -17.68 -25.60 -3.68
C GLY A 387 -16.31 -25.21 -4.25
N LEU A 388 -15.87 -23.99 -3.96
CA LEU A 388 -14.61 -23.43 -4.44
C LEU A 388 -13.43 -23.88 -3.57
N PRO A 389 -12.23 -24.01 -4.16
CA PRO A 389 -11.02 -24.24 -3.38
C PRO A 389 -10.67 -22.98 -2.59
N ASN A 390 -10.32 -23.15 -1.31
CA ASN A 390 -9.77 -22.10 -0.48
C ASN A 390 -8.23 -22.12 -0.51
N LEU A 391 -7.58 -21.03 -0.10
CA LEU A 391 -6.12 -20.92 0.02
C LEU A 391 -5.51 -22.01 0.93
N SER A 392 -6.28 -22.52 1.89
CA SER A 392 -5.88 -23.61 2.80
C SER A 392 -6.01 -25.01 2.20
N GLY A 393 -6.48 -25.15 0.96
CA GLY A 393 -6.63 -26.44 0.27
C GLY A 393 -7.92 -27.22 0.57
N TYR A 394 -8.80 -26.70 1.44
CA TYR A 394 -10.15 -27.23 1.61
C TYR A 394 -11.09 -26.73 0.52
N PHE A 395 -12.00 -27.59 0.07
CA PHE A 395 -13.09 -27.22 -0.81
C PHE A 395 -14.29 -26.80 0.03
N GLY A 396 -14.95 -25.71 -0.37
CA GLY A 396 -16.25 -25.34 0.19
C GLY A 396 -17.35 -26.31 -0.23
N ASP A 397 -18.56 -26.02 0.20
CA ASP A 397 -19.76 -26.81 -0.08
C ASP A 397 -20.65 -26.12 -1.13
N GLN A 398 -21.45 -26.91 -1.83
CA GLN A 398 -22.46 -26.39 -2.74
C GLN A 398 -23.85 -26.53 -2.12
N TYR A 399 -24.52 -25.41 -1.91
CA TYR A 399 -25.88 -25.30 -1.43
C TYR A 399 -26.84 -25.21 -2.60
N VAL A 400 -27.73 -26.18 -2.71
CA VAL A 400 -28.74 -26.24 -3.75
C VAL A 400 -30.09 -25.91 -3.15
N GLN A 401 -30.61 -24.73 -3.47
CA GLN A 401 -31.94 -24.32 -3.05
C GLN A 401 -32.96 -24.76 -4.09
N PHE A 402 -33.94 -25.55 -3.67
CA PHE A 402 -35.02 -25.99 -4.55
C PHE A 402 -36.12 -24.95 -4.62
N GLN A 403 -36.45 -24.54 -5.85
CA GLN A 403 -37.59 -23.69 -6.16
C GLN A 403 -38.63 -24.53 -6.88
N ILE A 404 -39.83 -24.61 -6.32
CA ILE A 404 -40.93 -25.36 -6.94
C ILE A 404 -41.54 -24.52 -8.05
N HIS A 405 -41.52 -25.05 -9.27
CA HIS A 405 -42.15 -24.45 -10.42
C HIS A 405 -43.52 -25.08 -10.66
N PHE A 406 -44.57 -24.26 -10.57
CA PHE A 406 -45.93 -24.67 -10.91
C PHE A 406 -46.22 -24.33 -12.38
N PRO A 407 -46.79 -25.28 -13.16
CA PRO A 407 -47.18 -24.98 -14.54
C PRO A 407 -48.32 -23.94 -14.54
N SER A 408 -48.23 -22.93 -15.41
CA SER A 408 -49.26 -21.91 -15.56
C SER A 408 -50.47 -22.39 -16.36
N VAL A 409 -50.27 -23.39 -17.22
CA VAL A 409 -51.31 -24.00 -18.05
C VAL A 409 -51.40 -25.47 -17.70
N VAL A 410 -52.62 -25.95 -17.47
CA VAL A 410 -52.91 -27.32 -17.03
C VAL A 410 -53.94 -27.91 -17.99
N SER A 411 -53.74 -29.15 -18.43
CA SER A 411 -54.70 -29.84 -19.31
C SER A 411 -55.96 -30.25 -18.55
N GLU A 412 -57.08 -30.48 -19.25
CA GLU A 412 -58.35 -30.92 -18.62
C GLU A 412 -58.15 -32.19 -17.78
N ARG A 413 -57.39 -33.16 -18.29
CA ARG A 413 -57.04 -34.38 -17.55
C ARG A 413 -56.22 -34.08 -16.30
N GLN A 414 -55.22 -33.21 -16.39
CA GLN A 414 -54.42 -32.85 -15.21
C GLN A 414 -55.25 -32.09 -14.17
N ARG A 415 -56.20 -31.25 -14.62
CA ARG A 415 -57.14 -30.55 -13.74
C ARG A 415 -58.05 -31.54 -13.00
N ALA A 416 -58.64 -32.50 -13.70
CA ALA A 416 -59.46 -33.55 -13.07
C ALA A 416 -58.68 -34.31 -11.99
N LEU A 417 -57.41 -34.66 -12.26
CA LEU A 417 -56.54 -35.32 -11.27
C LEU A 417 -56.22 -34.44 -10.06
N LEU A 418 -56.09 -33.12 -10.24
CA LEU A 418 -55.89 -32.18 -9.14
C LEU A 418 -57.18 -32.00 -8.31
N GLU A 419 -58.34 -31.99 -8.94
CA GLU A 419 -59.65 -31.96 -8.26
C GLU A 419 -59.86 -33.22 -7.41
N GLU A 420 -59.53 -34.40 -7.95
CA GLU A 420 -59.50 -35.65 -7.17
C GLU A 420 -58.52 -35.59 -6.00
N PHE A 421 -57.33 -35.04 -6.23
CA PHE A 421 -56.32 -34.90 -5.17
C PHE A 421 -56.78 -33.99 -4.02
N ILE A 422 -57.51 -32.90 -4.32
CA ILE A 422 -58.10 -32.00 -3.31
C ILE A 422 -59.07 -32.75 -2.39
N LEU A 423 -59.90 -33.65 -2.95
CA LEU A 423 -60.87 -34.44 -2.15
C LEU A 423 -60.17 -35.40 -1.17
N GLU A 424 -59.07 -36.02 -1.61
CA GLU A 424 -58.23 -36.88 -0.78
C GLU A 424 -57.52 -36.12 0.35
N GLU A 425 -57.04 -34.89 0.08
CA GLU A 425 -56.47 -34.02 1.10
C GLU A 425 -57.53 -33.63 2.16
N ALA A 426 -58.72 -33.23 1.74
CA ALA A 426 -59.82 -32.89 2.65
C ALA A 426 -60.26 -34.06 3.54
N THR A 427 -60.26 -35.28 2.99
CA THR A 427 -60.60 -36.50 3.74
C THR A 427 -59.54 -36.81 4.80
N LYS A 428 -58.26 -36.54 4.53
CA LYS A 428 -57.17 -36.69 5.52
C LYS A 428 -57.24 -35.65 6.63
N GLU A 429 -57.61 -34.40 6.32
CA GLU A 429 -57.80 -33.35 7.32
C GLU A 429 -58.97 -33.67 8.27
N GLN A 430 -60.07 -34.23 7.75
CA GLN A 430 -61.18 -34.71 8.57
C GLN A 430 -60.79 -35.92 9.44
N ASN A 431 -60.04 -36.88 8.90
CA ASN A 431 -59.57 -38.02 9.68
C ASN A 431 -58.54 -37.64 10.77
N THR A 432 -57.64 -36.69 10.51
CA THR A 432 -56.68 -36.19 11.51
C THR A 432 -57.34 -35.36 12.61
N SER A 433 -58.38 -34.59 12.29
CA SER A 433 -59.19 -33.86 13.28
C SER A 433 -60.08 -34.78 14.14
N ILE A 434 -60.60 -35.88 13.57
CA ILE A 434 -61.33 -36.92 14.32
C ILE A 434 -60.40 -37.66 15.29
N VAL A 435 -59.19 -38.04 14.86
CA VAL A 435 -58.19 -38.73 15.71
C VAL A 435 -57.67 -37.81 16.84
N GLY A 436 -57.47 -36.51 16.57
CA GLY A 436 -57.12 -35.52 17.58
C GLY A 436 -58.19 -35.35 18.67
N ASN A 437 -59.48 -35.39 18.29
CA ASN A 437 -60.59 -35.35 19.25
C ASN A 437 -60.71 -36.64 20.07
N TRP A 438 -60.45 -37.80 19.49
CA TRP A 438 -60.51 -39.09 20.20
C TRP A 438 -59.45 -39.21 21.30
N LEU A 439 -58.24 -38.71 21.05
CA LEU A 439 -57.14 -38.65 22.04
C LEU A 439 -57.42 -37.67 23.20
N TYR A 440 -58.10 -36.56 22.94
CA TYR A 440 -58.53 -35.63 24.00
C TYR A 440 -59.67 -36.20 24.86
N GLN A 441 -60.52 -37.07 24.30
CA GLN A 441 -61.65 -37.65 25.02
C GLN A 441 -61.23 -38.80 25.97
N GLN A 442 -60.15 -39.52 25.66
CA GLN A 442 -59.57 -40.54 26.55
C GLN A 442 -58.76 -39.96 27.72
N LEU A 443 -58.14 -38.78 27.57
CA LEU A 443 -57.39 -38.11 28.66
C LEU A 443 -58.29 -37.29 29.62
N SER A 444 -59.55 -37.08 29.25
CA SER A 444 -60.55 -36.34 30.05
C SER A 444 -61.43 -37.26 30.92
N THR A 445 -61.28 -38.58 30.80
CA THR A 445 -62.10 -39.59 31.50
C THR A 445 -61.30 -40.52 32.43
N GLY A 446 -60.05 -40.16 32.76
CA GLY A 446 -59.18 -40.87 33.70
C GLY A 446 -59.04 -40.18 35.04
#